data_AF-A0A7W5XTV2-F1
#
_entry.id   AF-A0A7W5XTV2-F1
#
_cell.length_a   1.000
_cell.length_b   1.000
_cell.length_c   1.000
_cell.angle_alpha   90.00
_cell.angle_beta   90.00
_cell.angle_gamma   90.00
#
_symmetry.space_group_name_H-M   'P 1'
#
loop_
_entity.id
_entity.type
_entity.pdbx_description
1 polymer ?
#
loop_
_entity_poly.entity_id
_entity_poly.type
_entity_poly.pdbx_seq_one_letter_code
_entity_poly.pdbx_strand_id
1 'polypeptide(L)'
;MIASEPGIPPVPFEQFDRKEVCRDVFDLQCQDACGGTVALTAAMRFNIDNLHPLLRLMPDTMLTSDLAKNEPAIPHLLDAMTREVQMDRVGAGGILARLADVLTATLIRTWVEHGCGDTTGWIAAVRNPEIGRVLAAIHLEPDRDWSLAALANLIGISRSGFAERFLKVVGETPARYVARVRMHQALQWLRGGMRVSVVAQRLGYDAEASFSRAFKRIIGAPPSQFRKGSGAETNSLPVD
;
A
#
# COMPACT_ATOMS: atom_id res chain seq x y z
N MET A 1 -19.67 -3.64 -10.08
CA MET A 1 -20.95 -3.92 -10.76
C MET A 1 -20.64 -4.33 -12.20
N ILE A 2 -21.40 -5.25 -12.80
CA ILE A 2 -21.19 -5.74 -14.17
C ILE A 2 -22.48 -5.56 -14.97
N ALA A 3 -22.35 -5.15 -16.24
CA ALA A 3 -23.42 -5.19 -17.23
C ALA A 3 -22.97 -6.06 -18.41
N SER A 4 -23.90 -6.79 -19.04
CA SER A 4 -23.60 -7.62 -20.21
C SER A 4 -23.32 -6.80 -21.47
N GLU A 5 -23.83 -5.57 -21.56
CA GLU A 5 -23.60 -4.65 -22.67
C GLU A 5 -23.81 -3.17 -22.25
N PRO A 6 -23.33 -2.19 -23.05
CA PRO A 6 -23.55 -0.77 -22.77
C PRO A 6 -25.05 -0.43 -22.71
N GLY A 7 -25.46 0.33 -21.69
CA GLY A 7 -26.85 0.77 -21.52
C GLY A 7 -27.71 -0.11 -20.62
N ILE A 8 -27.22 -1.30 -20.22
CA ILE A 8 -27.87 -2.14 -19.21
C ILE A 8 -27.47 -1.68 -17.80
N PRO A 9 -28.43 -1.53 -16.85
CA PRO A 9 -28.12 -1.26 -15.45
C PRO A 9 -27.17 -2.33 -14.89
N PRO A 10 -26.00 -1.95 -14.35
CA PRO A 10 -25.04 -2.96 -13.93
C PRO A 10 -25.48 -3.60 -12.60
N VAL A 11 -25.30 -4.92 -12.48
CA VAL A 11 -25.64 -5.71 -11.30
C VAL A 11 -24.47 -5.65 -10.29
N PRO A 12 -24.72 -5.32 -9.00
CA PRO A 12 -23.71 -5.39 -7.94
C PRO A 12 -23.17 -6.81 -7.75
N PHE A 13 -21.87 -6.92 -7.42
CA PHE A 13 -21.22 -8.24 -7.28
C PHE A 13 -21.80 -9.06 -6.12
N GLU A 14 -22.33 -8.37 -5.12
CA GLU A 14 -22.91 -8.93 -3.91
C GLU A 14 -24.23 -9.69 -4.16
N GLN A 15 -24.83 -9.51 -5.34
CA GLN A 15 -26.08 -10.16 -5.72
C GLN A 15 -25.89 -11.54 -6.37
N PHE A 16 -24.65 -11.90 -6.72
CA PHE A 16 -24.36 -13.22 -7.27
C PHE A 16 -24.15 -14.25 -6.15
N ASP A 17 -24.66 -15.46 -6.37
CA ASP A 17 -24.38 -16.60 -5.50
C ASP A 17 -22.88 -16.92 -5.53
N ARG A 18 -22.32 -17.29 -4.38
CA ARG A 18 -20.88 -17.56 -4.22
C ARG A 18 -20.63 -18.92 -3.60
N LYS A 19 -19.74 -19.70 -4.22
CA LYS A 19 -19.24 -20.97 -3.69
C LYS A 19 -17.78 -20.81 -3.29
N GLU A 20 -17.45 -21.12 -2.05
CA GLU A 20 -16.05 -21.09 -1.61
C GLU A 20 -15.28 -22.25 -2.26
N VAL A 21 -14.17 -21.93 -2.93
CA VAL A 21 -13.25 -22.90 -3.53
C VAL A 21 -12.11 -23.19 -2.57
N CYS A 22 -11.58 -22.13 -1.95
CA CYS A 22 -10.66 -22.21 -0.82
C CYS A 22 -10.73 -20.90 -0.03
N ARG A 23 -9.98 -20.83 1.08
CA ARG A 23 -9.90 -19.63 1.92
C ARG A 23 -9.70 -18.37 1.07
N ASP A 24 -10.62 -17.42 1.21
CA ASP A 24 -10.64 -16.12 0.54
C ASP A 24 -10.76 -16.17 -1.01
N VAL A 25 -11.10 -17.32 -1.61
CA VAL A 25 -11.33 -17.51 -3.05
C VAL A 25 -12.71 -18.11 -3.30
N PHE A 26 -13.52 -17.39 -4.07
CA PHE A 26 -14.92 -17.74 -4.32
C PHE A 26 -15.19 -17.82 -5.82
N ASP A 27 -15.96 -18.83 -6.21
CA ASP A 27 -16.57 -18.95 -7.52
C ASP A 27 -17.94 -18.24 -7.51
N LEU A 28 -18.13 -17.28 -8.42
CA LEU A 28 -19.36 -16.51 -8.54
C LEU A 28 -20.27 -17.15 -9.59
N GLN A 29 -21.43 -17.61 -9.14
CA GLN A 29 -22.42 -18.29 -9.96
C GLN A 29 -23.34 -17.24 -10.60
N CYS A 30 -23.28 -17.14 -11.93
CA CYS A 30 -24.14 -16.26 -12.72
C CYS A 30 -25.12 -17.10 -13.56
N GLN A 31 -26.41 -17.07 -13.20
CA GLN A 31 -27.45 -17.87 -13.86
C GLN A 31 -27.73 -17.40 -15.30
N ASP A 32 -27.44 -16.13 -15.60
CA ASP A 32 -27.70 -15.49 -16.90
C ASP A 32 -26.46 -15.38 -17.81
N ALA A 33 -25.32 -15.94 -17.38
CA ALA A 33 -24.08 -15.89 -18.18
C ALA A 33 -24.11 -16.90 -19.33
N CYS A 34 -24.62 -16.48 -20.49
CA CYS A 34 -24.46 -17.21 -21.75
C CYS A 34 -23.02 -17.09 -22.30
N GLY A 35 -22.14 -18.00 -21.88
CA GLY A 35 -20.96 -18.47 -22.64
C GLY A 35 -19.73 -17.55 -22.77
N GLY A 36 -18.55 -18.16 -22.55
CA GLY A 36 -17.24 -17.74 -23.11
C GLY A 36 -16.42 -16.71 -22.33
N THR A 37 -17.01 -15.93 -21.42
CA THR A 37 -16.30 -14.86 -20.70
C THR A 37 -15.96 -15.27 -19.28
N VAL A 38 -14.68 -15.24 -18.93
CA VAL A 38 -14.21 -15.41 -17.54
C VAL A 38 -13.99 -14.03 -16.94
N ALA A 39 -14.72 -13.71 -15.87
CA ALA A 39 -14.53 -12.49 -15.09
C ALA A 39 -13.75 -12.81 -13.82
N LEU A 40 -12.60 -12.15 -13.63
CA LEU A 40 -11.80 -12.27 -12.43
C LEU A 40 -11.97 -11.00 -11.59
N THR A 41 -12.40 -11.17 -10.34
CA THR A 41 -12.57 -10.08 -9.37
C THR A 41 -11.72 -10.37 -8.16
N ALA A 42 -11.03 -9.35 -7.65
CA ALA A 42 -10.20 -9.49 -6.47
C ALA A 42 -10.27 -8.22 -5.62
N ALA A 43 -10.21 -8.40 -4.31
CA ALA A 43 -10.03 -7.32 -3.36
C ALA A 43 -8.72 -7.57 -2.59
N MET A 44 -7.84 -6.58 -2.59
CA MET A 44 -6.57 -6.66 -1.88
C MET A 44 -6.51 -5.65 -0.75
N ARG A 45 -5.98 -6.10 0.39
CA ARG A 45 -5.63 -5.24 1.49
C ARG A 45 -4.15 -4.97 1.43
N PHE A 46 -3.80 -3.72 1.17
CA PHE A 46 -2.43 -3.28 1.32
C PHE A 46 -2.09 -3.25 2.81
N ASN A 47 -1.03 -3.95 3.21
CA ASN A 47 -0.43 -3.77 4.53
C ASN A 47 0.46 -2.52 4.53
N ILE A 48 -0.11 -1.42 4.05
CA ILE A 48 0.53 -0.14 3.87
C ILE A 48 -0.37 0.87 4.59
N ASP A 49 0.22 1.82 5.31
CA ASP A 49 -0.55 2.86 5.98
C ASP A 49 -1.40 3.64 4.96
N ASN A 50 -2.65 3.99 5.30
CA ASN A 50 -3.54 4.80 4.45
C ASN A 50 -2.92 6.15 4.06
N LEU A 51 -1.92 6.61 4.81
CA LEU A 51 -1.16 7.82 4.54
C LEU A 51 0.03 7.61 3.60
N HIS A 52 0.25 6.39 3.10
CA HIS A 52 1.31 6.10 2.15
C HIS A 52 1.04 6.81 0.81
N PRO A 53 2.04 7.52 0.25
CA PRO A 53 1.85 8.32 -0.95
C PRO A 53 1.24 7.56 -2.14
N LEU A 54 1.60 6.28 -2.30
CA LEU A 54 1.02 5.40 -3.32
C LEU A 54 -0.51 5.34 -3.22
N LEU A 55 -1.06 5.08 -2.03
CA LEU A 55 -2.51 4.96 -1.85
C LEU A 55 -3.25 6.29 -2.01
N ARG A 56 -2.60 7.40 -1.67
CA ARG A 56 -3.17 8.76 -1.85
C ARG A 56 -3.18 9.23 -3.30
N LEU A 57 -2.29 8.71 -4.13
CA LEU A 57 -2.16 9.09 -5.54
C LEU A 57 -2.83 8.10 -6.48
N MET A 58 -3.19 6.91 -5.97
CA MET A 58 -3.90 5.92 -6.75
C MET A 58 -5.28 6.46 -7.11
N PRO A 59 -5.66 6.49 -8.40
CA PRO A 59 -6.98 6.92 -8.80
C PRO A 59 -8.03 5.96 -8.24
N ASP A 60 -9.22 6.48 -7.95
CA ASP A 60 -10.36 5.67 -7.47
C ASP A 60 -10.73 4.56 -8.45
N THR A 61 -10.49 4.80 -9.74
CA THR A 61 -10.68 3.83 -10.83
C THR A 61 -9.53 3.90 -11.81
N MET A 62 -9.01 2.76 -12.23
CA MET A 62 -7.90 2.65 -13.16
C MET A 62 -8.28 1.72 -14.31
N LEU A 63 -8.13 2.21 -15.54
CA LEU A 63 -8.38 1.40 -16.72
C LEU A 63 -7.13 0.58 -17.06
N THR A 64 -7.22 -0.74 -16.91
CA THR A 64 -6.07 -1.65 -17.06
C THR A 64 -5.66 -1.91 -18.51
N SER A 65 -6.52 -1.60 -19.48
CA SER A 65 -6.20 -1.77 -20.91
C SER A 65 -5.02 -0.91 -21.36
N ASP A 66 -4.80 0.23 -20.72
CA ASP A 66 -3.64 1.08 -21.00
C ASP A 66 -2.37 0.60 -20.27
N LEU A 67 -2.52 -0.10 -19.15
CA LEU A 67 -1.40 -0.74 -18.45
C LEU A 67 -0.92 -1.99 -19.19
N ALA A 68 -1.85 -2.81 -19.71
CA ALA A 68 -1.52 -4.01 -20.48
C ALA A 68 -0.71 -3.71 -21.75
N LYS A 69 -0.85 -2.50 -22.33
CA LYS A 69 -0.01 -2.05 -23.45
C LYS A 69 1.45 -1.83 -23.05
N ASN A 70 1.69 -1.47 -21.79
CA ASN A 70 3.01 -1.13 -21.27
C ASN A 70 3.67 -2.29 -20.51
N GLU A 71 2.93 -3.36 -20.21
CA GLU A 71 3.44 -4.51 -19.46
C GLU A 71 2.95 -5.84 -20.06
N PRO A 72 3.80 -6.53 -20.85
CA PRO A 72 3.46 -7.79 -21.50
C PRO A 72 3.12 -8.93 -20.53
N ALA A 73 3.54 -8.87 -19.26
CA ALA A 73 3.23 -9.90 -18.29
C ALA A 73 1.73 -9.94 -17.91
N ILE A 74 1.03 -8.80 -17.97
CA ILE A 74 -0.39 -8.71 -17.58
C ILE A 74 -1.29 -9.68 -18.37
N PRO A 75 -1.31 -9.67 -19.72
CA PRO A 75 -2.14 -10.61 -20.47
C PRO A 75 -1.76 -12.07 -20.21
N HIS A 76 -0.48 -12.39 -20.03
CA HIS A 76 -0.04 -13.74 -19.72
C HIS A 76 -0.49 -14.23 -18.33
N LEU A 77 -0.51 -13.35 -17.34
CA LEU A 77 -1.03 -13.67 -16.00
C LEU A 77 -2.54 -13.88 -16.04
N LEU A 78 -3.28 -13.06 -16.79
CA LEU A 78 -4.72 -13.24 -17.00
C LEU A 78 -5.05 -14.55 -17.73
N ASP A 79 -4.28 -14.90 -18.75
CA ASP A 79 -4.41 -16.18 -19.45
C ASP A 79 -4.12 -17.36 -18.53
N ALA A 80 -3.07 -17.27 -17.71
CA ALA A 80 -2.73 -18.30 -16.73
C ALA A 80 -3.86 -18.49 -15.71
N MET A 81 -4.42 -17.40 -15.19
CA MET A 81 -5.58 -17.45 -14.28
C MET A 81 -6.80 -18.04 -14.97
N THR A 82 -7.08 -17.66 -16.21
CA THR A 82 -8.21 -18.18 -17.00
C THR A 82 -8.09 -19.70 -17.20
N ARG A 83 -6.90 -20.18 -17.55
CA ARG A 83 -6.63 -21.63 -17.69
C ARG A 83 -6.77 -22.36 -16.37
N GLU A 84 -6.30 -21.77 -15.27
CA GLU A 84 -6.41 -22.38 -13.95
C GLU A 84 -7.87 -22.56 -13.52
N VAL A 85 -8.72 -21.55 -13.79
CA VAL A 85 -10.19 -21.65 -13.59
C VAL A 85 -10.80 -22.75 -14.46
N GLN A 86 -10.42 -22.82 -15.74
CA GLN A 86 -11.01 -23.77 -16.69
C GLN A 86 -10.60 -25.22 -16.44
N MET A 87 -9.39 -25.46 -15.93
CA MET A 87 -8.91 -26.81 -15.67
C MET A 87 -9.46 -27.41 -14.37
N ASP A 88 -9.99 -26.58 -13.46
CA ASP A 88 -10.62 -26.95 -12.18
C ASP A 88 -9.88 -28.07 -11.42
N ARG A 89 -8.56 -27.92 -11.31
CA ARG A 89 -7.70 -28.93 -10.69
C ARG A 89 -7.68 -28.76 -9.17
N VAL A 90 -7.38 -29.86 -8.48
CA VAL A 90 -7.11 -29.81 -7.03
C VAL A 90 -5.99 -28.79 -6.76
N GLY A 91 -6.30 -27.78 -5.93
CA GLY A 91 -5.38 -26.70 -5.58
C GLY A 91 -5.50 -25.43 -6.44
N ALA A 92 -6.39 -25.38 -7.43
CA ALA A 92 -6.58 -24.24 -8.32
C ALA A 92 -6.79 -22.91 -7.57
N GLY A 93 -7.58 -22.91 -6.51
CA GLY A 93 -7.82 -21.71 -5.69
C GLY A 93 -6.52 -21.12 -5.08
N GLY A 94 -5.59 -21.96 -4.62
CA GLY A 94 -4.31 -21.50 -4.09
C GLY A 94 -3.40 -20.92 -5.16
N ILE A 95 -3.38 -21.53 -6.35
CA ILE A 95 -2.62 -21.02 -7.51
C ILE A 95 -3.22 -19.69 -7.97
N LEU A 96 -4.54 -19.59 -8.08
CA LEU A 96 -5.26 -18.37 -8.44
C LEU A 96 -4.95 -17.21 -7.49
N ALA A 97 -4.93 -17.45 -6.17
CA ALA A 97 -4.58 -16.44 -5.19
C ALA A 97 -3.17 -15.88 -5.41
N ARG A 98 -2.18 -16.74 -5.68
CA ARG A 98 -0.79 -16.33 -5.96
C ARG A 98 -0.65 -15.61 -7.30
N LEU A 99 -1.35 -16.05 -8.33
CA LEU A 99 -1.38 -15.34 -9.61
C LEU A 99 -2.05 -13.96 -9.48
N ALA A 100 -3.12 -13.84 -8.70
CA ALA A 100 -3.76 -12.56 -8.40
C ALA A 100 -2.84 -11.60 -7.67
N ASP A 101 -2.03 -12.11 -6.71
CA ASP A 101 -1.01 -11.31 -6.02
C ASP A 101 0.04 -10.77 -7.01
N VAL A 102 0.55 -11.63 -7.91
CA VAL A 102 1.55 -11.24 -8.92
C VAL A 102 0.96 -10.26 -9.93
N LEU A 103 -0.26 -10.50 -10.41
CA LEU A 103 -0.97 -9.62 -11.34
C LEU A 103 -1.18 -8.24 -10.73
N THR A 104 -1.63 -8.18 -9.47
CA THR A 104 -1.89 -6.89 -8.83
C THR A 104 -0.60 -6.13 -8.53
N ALA A 105 0.45 -6.82 -8.05
CA ALA A 105 1.77 -6.21 -7.89
C ALA A 105 2.31 -5.66 -9.21
N THR A 106 2.09 -6.38 -10.31
CA THR A 106 2.46 -5.96 -11.67
C THR A 106 1.65 -4.73 -12.10
N LEU A 107 0.32 -4.74 -11.97
CA LEU A 107 -0.54 -3.61 -12.30
C LEU A 107 -0.15 -2.34 -11.55
N ILE A 108 0.10 -2.46 -10.24
CA ILE A 108 0.54 -1.34 -9.42
C ILE A 108 1.91 -0.84 -9.88
N ARG A 109 2.86 -1.74 -10.15
CA ARG A 109 4.18 -1.36 -10.67
C ARG A 109 4.06 -0.60 -11.98
N THR A 110 3.31 -1.14 -12.94
CA THR A 110 3.12 -0.51 -14.26
C THR A 110 2.46 0.85 -14.13
N TRP A 111 1.42 0.98 -13.28
CA TRP A 111 0.79 2.27 -12.98
C TRP A 111 1.77 3.25 -12.34
N VAL A 112 2.57 2.78 -11.40
CA VAL A 112 3.58 3.57 -10.70
C VAL A 112 4.62 4.11 -11.70
N GLU A 113 5.07 3.29 -12.66
CA GLU A 113 6.08 3.64 -13.66
C GLU A 113 5.56 4.56 -14.77
N HIS A 114 4.35 4.30 -15.28
CA HIS A 114 3.83 4.97 -16.47
C HIS A 114 2.86 6.11 -16.11
N GLY A 115 2.20 6.01 -14.96
CA GLY A 115 1.15 6.93 -14.49
C GLY A 115 -0.18 6.76 -15.24
N CYS A 116 -1.25 7.29 -14.65
CA CYS A 116 -2.49 7.63 -15.35
C CYS A 116 -2.76 9.11 -15.08
N GLY A 117 -2.63 9.99 -16.07
CA GLY A 117 -2.88 11.44 -15.95
C GLY A 117 -1.71 12.29 -15.43
N ASP A 118 -1.95 13.60 -15.33
CA ASP A 118 -0.99 14.68 -14.98
C ASP A 118 -0.60 14.74 -13.49
N THR A 119 -0.32 13.59 -12.88
CA THR A 119 -0.02 13.53 -11.44
C THR A 119 1.45 13.85 -11.13
N THR A 120 1.68 14.96 -10.42
CA THR A 120 2.98 15.39 -9.88
C THR A 120 3.24 14.84 -8.47
N GLY A 121 4.51 14.66 -8.08
CA GLY A 121 4.92 14.14 -6.76
C GLY A 121 5.53 12.73 -6.81
N TRP A 122 4.90 11.72 -6.21
CA TRP A 122 5.49 10.37 -6.04
C TRP A 122 5.72 9.61 -7.36
N ILE A 123 4.87 9.85 -8.38
CA ILE A 123 5.06 9.29 -9.73
C ILE A 123 6.32 9.89 -10.40
N ALA A 124 6.67 11.14 -10.10
CA ALA A 124 7.94 11.72 -10.55
C ALA A 124 9.17 11.07 -9.88
N ALA A 125 9.02 10.59 -8.64
CA ALA A 125 10.06 9.81 -7.94
C ALA A 125 10.22 8.40 -8.50
N VAL A 126 9.17 7.84 -9.11
CA VAL A 126 9.24 6.53 -9.78
C VAL A 126 9.86 6.66 -11.17
N ARG A 127 9.53 7.75 -11.89
CA ARG A 127 10.22 8.13 -13.12
C ARG A 127 11.70 8.48 -12.91
N ASN A 128 12.14 8.61 -11.66
CA ASN A 128 13.54 8.78 -11.29
C ASN A 128 14.03 7.56 -10.48
N PRO A 129 14.56 6.52 -11.14
CA PRO A 129 14.92 5.26 -10.48
C PRO A 129 15.94 5.43 -9.35
N GLU A 130 16.78 6.47 -9.39
CA GLU A 130 17.70 6.82 -8.31
C GLU A 130 16.93 7.29 -7.06
N ILE A 131 16.03 8.27 -7.20
CA ILE A 131 15.22 8.75 -6.07
C ILE A 131 14.29 7.62 -5.57
N GLY A 132 13.71 6.83 -6.46
CA GLY A 132 12.93 5.65 -6.10
C GLY A 132 13.70 4.69 -5.19
N ARG A 133 14.99 4.42 -5.48
CA ARG A 133 15.86 3.59 -4.64
C ARG A 133 16.05 4.18 -3.25
N VAL A 134 16.21 5.50 -3.14
CA VAL A 134 16.34 6.19 -1.86
C VAL A 134 15.06 6.10 -1.05
N LEU A 135 13.90 6.32 -1.67
CA LEU A 135 12.60 6.18 -1.01
C LEU A 135 12.39 4.75 -0.50
N ALA A 136 12.69 3.75 -1.34
CA ALA A 136 12.59 2.34 -0.96
C ALA A 136 13.48 2.01 0.25
N ALA A 137 14.72 2.49 0.27
CA ALA A 137 15.64 2.28 1.40
C ALA A 137 15.08 2.89 2.71
N ILE A 138 14.52 4.10 2.66
CA ILE A 138 13.92 4.76 3.82
C ILE A 138 12.72 3.96 4.36
N HIS A 139 11.88 3.41 3.48
CA HIS A 139 10.71 2.61 3.87
C HIS A 139 11.08 1.20 4.36
N LEU A 140 12.16 0.61 3.85
CA LEU A 140 12.64 -0.71 4.28
C LEU A 140 13.25 -0.66 5.68
N GLU A 141 13.99 0.41 5.99
CA GLU A 141 14.68 0.59 7.28
C GLU A 141 14.27 1.93 7.94
N PRO A 142 13.03 2.09 8.41
CA PRO A 142 12.54 3.35 8.94
C PRO A 142 13.23 3.78 10.25
N ASP A 143 13.70 2.83 11.07
CA ASP A 143 14.43 3.08 12.31
C ASP A 143 15.93 3.32 12.13
N ARG A 144 16.46 3.15 10.92
CA ARG A 144 17.86 3.48 10.63
C ARG A 144 18.11 4.98 10.72
N ASP A 145 19.31 5.35 11.16
CA ASP A 145 19.74 6.75 11.20
C ASP A 145 20.12 7.29 9.80
N TRP A 146 19.10 7.73 9.06
CA TRP A 146 19.26 8.28 7.72
C TRP A 146 19.79 9.72 7.78
N SER A 147 21.10 9.86 7.61
CA SER A 147 21.73 11.16 7.35
C SER A 147 21.59 11.55 5.87
N LEU A 148 21.64 12.86 5.59
CA LEU A 148 21.65 13.36 4.21
C LEU A 148 22.83 12.79 3.39
N ALA A 149 23.98 12.56 4.04
CA ALA A 149 25.15 11.94 3.44
C ALA A 149 24.89 10.47 3.07
N ALA A 150 24.28 9.70 3.97
CA ALA A 150 23.94 8.30 3.71
C ALA A 150 22.96 8.17 2.54
N LEU A 151 21.95 9.04 2.47
CA LEU A 151 20.97 9.04 1.39
C LEU A 151 21.60 9.46 0.04
N ALA A 152 22.47 10.46 0.03
CA ALA A 152 23.18 10.89 -1.18
C ALA A 152 24.13 9.80 -1.71
N ASN A 153 24.78 9.06 -0.81
CA ASN A 153 25.67 7.96 -1.15
C ASN A 153 24.95 6.79 -1.82
N LEU A 154 23.66 6.55 -1.53
CA LEU A 154 22.87 5.48 -2.18
C LEU A 154 22.77 5.65 -3.71
N ILE A 155 22.92 6.88 -4.19
CA ILE A 155 22.82 7.22 -5.62
C ILE A 155 24.07 7.93 -6.15
N GLY A 156 25.16 7.97 -5.37
CA GLY A 156 26.48 8.41 -5.83
C GLY A 156 26.61 9.91 -6.15
N ILE A 157 25.86 10.79 -5.48
CA ILE A 157 25.95 12.25 -5.72
C ILE A 157 26.27 13.04 -4.44
N SER A 158 26.59 14.33 -4.60
CA SER A 158 26.88 15.21 -3.47
C SER A 158 25.66 15.47 -2.59
N ARG A 159 25.89 15.84 -1.31
CA ARG A 159 24.82 16.17 -0.34
C ARG A 159 23.89 17.29 -0.84
N SER A 160 24.46 18.35 -1.40
CA SER A 160 23.70 19.49 -1.92
C SER A 160 22.90 19.11 -3.17
N GLY A 161 23.54 18.43 -4.12
CA GLY A 161 22.87 17.96 -5.34
C GLY A 161 21.74 16.97 -5.04
N PHE A 162 21.93 16.10 -4.05
CA PHE A 162 20.86 15.22 -3.56
C PHE A 162 19.71 15.99 -2.93
N ALA A 163 19.98 16.93 -2.02
CA ALA A 163 18.91 17.70 -1.37
C ALA A 163 18.06 18.48 -2.38
N GLU A 164 18.69 19.11 -3.37
CA GLU A 164 18.01 19.83 -4.44
C GLU A 164 17.19 18.90 -5.33
N ARG A 165 17.80 17.81 -5.82
CA ARG A 165 17.12 16.80 -6.66
C ARG A 165 15.95 16.17 -5.93
N PHE A 166 16.13 15.77 -4.67
CA PHE A 166 15.09 15.17 -3.86
C PHE A 166 13.93 16.13 -3.65
N LEU A 167 14.21 17.40 -3.27
CA LEU A 167 13.15 18.40 -3.10
C LEU A 167 12.38 18.64 -4.40
N LYS A 168 13.07 18.74 -5.54
CA LYS A 168 12.46 18.95 -6.85
C LYS A 168 11.55 17.77 -7.26
N VAL A 169 11.97 16.53 -6.97
CA VAL A 169 11.26 15.32 -7.38
C VAL A 169 10.13 14.97 -6.41
N VAL A 170 10.37 15.06 -5.11
CA VAL A 170 9.47 14.57 -4.05
C VAL A 170 8.57 15.68 -3.51
N GLY A 171 8.94 16.96 -3.67
CA GLY A 171 8.20 18.12 -3.18
C GLY A 171 8.39 18.41 -1.69
N GLU A 172 9.19 17.62 -0.97
CA GLU A 172 9.59 17.89 0.41
C GLU A 172 11.08 17.58 0.65
N THR A 173 11.69 18.20 1.66
CA THR A 173 13.10 17.97 1.99
C THR A 173 13.33 16.52 2.48
N PRO A 174 14.52 15.93 2.27
CA PRO A 174 14.84 14.57 2.74
C PRO A 174 14.56 14.35 4.24
N ALA A 175 14.97 15.28 5.10
CA ALA A 175 14.79 15.16 6.55
C ALA A 175 13.30 15.11 6.95
N ARG A 176 12.47 15.93 6.31
CA ARG A 176 11.01 15.95 6.53
C ARG A 176 10.37 14.64 6.06
N TYR A 177 10.80 14.10 4.91
CA TYR A 177 10.32 12.82 4.41
C TYR A 177 10.64 11.67 5.37
N VAL A 178 11.90 11.57 5.82
CA VAL A 178 12.33 10.55 6.79
C VAL A 178 11.54 10.66 8.10
N ALA A 179 11.40 11.87 8.64
CA ALA A 179 10.61 12.09 9.86
C ALA A 179 9.15 11.64 9.68
N ARG A 180 8.57 11.91 8.51
CA ARG A 180 7.21 11.45 8.18
C ARG A 180 7.15 9.93 8.19
N VAL A 181 8.04 9.23 7.47
CA VAL A 181 8.08 7.76 7.43
C VAL A 181 8.23 7.16 8.83
N ARG A 182 9.15 7.70 9.65
CA ARG A 182 9.35 7.28 11.05
C ARG A 182 8.08 7.37 11.89
N MET A 183 7.32 8.47 11.78
CA MET A 183 6.08 8.62 12.56
C MET A 183 4.97 7.66 12.12
N HIS A 184 4.91 7.30 10.84
CA HIS A 184 3.97 6.28 10.37
C HIS A 184 4.36 4.90 10.91
N GLN A 185 5.66 4.56 10.88
CA GLN A 185 6.14 3.33 11.50
C GLN A 185 5.83 3.29 13.01
N ALA A 186 5.99 4.42 13.70
CA ALA A 186 5.61 4.56 15.10
C ALA A 186 4.13 4.25 15.33
N LEU A 187 3.24 4.79 14.48
CA LEU A 187 1.80 4.54 14.56
C LEU A 187 1.49 3.04 14.46
N GLN A 188 2.15 2.32 13.56
CA GLN A 188 1.98 0.87 13.41
C GLN A 188 2.43 0.12 14.67
N TRP A 189 3.59 0.45 15.24
CA TRP A 189 4.06 -0.18 16.47
C TRP A 189 3.16 0.11 17.68
N LEU A 190 2.65 1.34 17.80
CA LEU A 190 1.71 1.72 18.86
C LEU A 190 0.39 0.96 18.76
N ARG A 191 -0.16 0.84 17.54
CA ARG A 191 -1.37 0.03 17.27
C ARG A 191 -1.13 -1.46 17.55
N GLY A 192 0.10 -1.92 17.35
CA GLY A 192 0.58 -3.25 17.73
C GLY A 192 0.81 -3.44 19.24
N GLY A 193 0.62 -2.40 20.06
CA GLY A 193 0.72 -2.49 21.53
C GLY A 193 2.07 -2.10 22.12
N MET A 194 3.03 -1.63 21.31
CA MET A 194 4.32 -1.17 21.82
C MET A 194 4.16 0.07 22.72
N ARG A 195 4.95 0.16 23.79
CA ARG A 195 4.94 1.33 24.69
C ARG A 195 5.53 2.55 23.99
N VAL A 196 4.98 3.74 24.28
CA VAL A 196 5.43 5.03 23.72
C VAL A 196 6.94 5.25 23.98
N SER A 197 7.40 4.94 25.19
CA SER A 197 8.81 5.02 25.58
C SER A 197 9.74 4.22 24.66
N VAL A 198 9.37 2.96 24.39
CA VAL A 198 10.13 2.04 23.54
C VAL A 198 10.14 2.52 22.09
N VAL A 199 8.99 2.99 21.58
CA VAL A 199 8.89 3.54 20.23
C VAL A 199 9.76 4.79 20.07
N ALA A 200 9.72 5.71 21.04
CA ALA A 200 10.53 6.93 21.02
C ALA A 200 12.03 6.60 20.98
N GLN A 201 12.50 5.73 21.88
CA GLN A 201 13.90 5.32 21.95
C GLN A 201 14.34 4.63 20.64
N ARG A 202 13.51 3.72 20.11
CA ARG A 202 13.81 3.00 18.87
C ARG A 202 13.96 3.91 17.65
N LEU A 203 13.26 5.05 17.63
CA LEU A 203 13.36 6.04 16.55
C LEU A 203 14.42 7.12 16.80
N GLY A 204 15.22 6.97 17.86
CA GLY A 204 16.33 7.87 18.21
C GLY A 204 15.89 9.16 18.89
N TYR A 205 14.75 9.17 19.58
CA TYR A 205 14.34 10.32 20.39
C TYR A 205 14.84 10.17 21.83
N ASP A 206 15.65 11.11 22.29
CA ASP A 206 16.17 11.15 23.66
C ASP A 206 15.08 11.36 24.72
N ALA A 207 13.96 11.99 24.33
CA ALA A 207 12.86 12.30 25.22
C ALA A 207 11.50 11.96 24.60
N GLU A 208 10.65 11.27 25.35
CA GLU A 208 9.27 10.94 24.95
C GLU A 208 8.43 12.18 24.61
N ALA A 209 8.67 13.31 25.30
CA ALA A 209 7.99 14.55 25.01
C ALA A 209 8.33 15.10 23.61
N SER A 210 9.59 14.96 23.19
CA SER A 210 10.04 15.37 21.86
C SER A 210 9.45 14.48 20.77
N PHE A 211 9.42 13.16 21.00
CA PHE A 211 8.71 12.22 20.14
C PHE A 211 7.22 12.56 20.05
N SER A 212 6.54 12.75 21.18
CA SER A 212 5.09 13.01 21.23
C SER A 212 4.69 14.28 20.49
N ARG A 213 5.50 15.33 20.58
CA ARG A 213 5.31 16.58 19.80
C ARG A 213 5.48 16.35 18.30
N ALA A 214 6.54 15.64 17.90
CA ALA A 214 6.78 15.32 16.49
C ALA A 214 5.67 14.43 15.92
N PHE A 215 5.25 13.42 16.67
CA PHE A 215 4.18 12.49 16.34
C PHE A 215 2.85 13.23 16.17
N LYS A 216 2.43 14.04 17.15
CA LYS A 216 1.18 14.82 17.06
C LYS A 216 1.18 15.76 15.87
N ARG A 217 2.30 16.42 15.56
CA ARG A 217 2.43 17.33 14.42
C ARG A 217 2.26 16.62 13.07
N ILE A 218 2.72 15.38 12.95
CA ILE A 218 2.73 14.64 11.67
C ILE A 218 1.47 13.77 11.52
N ILE A 219 1.05 13.10 12.60
CA ILE A 219 -0.08 12.15 12.62
C ILE A 219 -1.40 12.85 12.96
N GLY A 220 -1.36 14.01 13.59
CA GLY A 220 -2.54 14.82 13.97
C GLY A 220 -3.08 14.53 15.37
N ALA A 221 -2.66 13.44 16.01
CA ALA A 221 -3.11 13.02 17.34
C ALA A 221 -1.93 12.52 18.20
N PRO A 222 -2.00 12.62 19.53
CA PRO A 222 -0.93 12.15 20.42
C PRO A 222 -0.78 10.62 20.38
N PRO A 223 0.45 10.09 20.61
CA PRO A 223 0.73 8.66 20.47
C PRO A 223 -0.06 7.77 21.45
N SER A 224 -0.42 8.31 22.62
CA SER A 224 -1.21 7.60 23.63
C SER A 224 -2.59 7.14 23.14
N GLN A 225 -3.20 7.85 22.18
CA GLN A 225 -4.51 7.48 21.62
C GLN A 225 -4.47 6.21 20.76
N PHE A 226 -3.30 5.84 20.23
CA PHE A 226 -3.16 4.72 19.30
C PHE A 226 -2.69 3.43 19.98
N ARG A 227 -2.38 3.48 21.27
CA ARG A 227 -2.06 2.27 22.03
C ARG A 227 -3.34 1.47 22.23
N LYS A 228 -3.41 0.23 21.74
CA LYS A 228 -4.44 -0.71 22.19
C LYS A 228 -4.28 -0.88 23.70
N GLY A 229 -5.30 -0.49 24.45
CA GLY A 229 -5.27 -0.50 25.90
C GLY A 229 -4.98 -1.90 26.42
N SER A 230 -3.79 -2.11 26.98
CA SER A 230 -3.65 -3.01 28.12
C SER A 230 -4.45 -2.35 29.24
N GLY A 231 -5.57 -2.97 29.62
CA GLY A 231 -6.47 -2.48 30.65
C GLY A 231 -5.71 -2.13 31.93
N ALA A 232 -6.01 -0.96 32.47
CA ALA A 232 -5.80 -0.67 33.88
C ALA A 232 -7.20 -0.63 34.51
N GLU A 233 -7.61 -1.77 35.06
CA GLU A 233 -8.37 -1.76 36.31
C GLU A 233 -7.53 -0.99 37.33
N THR A 234 -8.10 0.10 37.85
CA THR A 234 -8.07 0.51 39.27
C THR A 234 -8.79 1.85 39.33
N ASN A 235 -10.08 1.82 39.64
CA ASN A 235 -10.54 2.68 40.71
C ASN A 235 -11.68 2.00 41.46
N SER A 236 -11.39 1.73 42.72
CA SER A 236 -12.30 1.25 43.74
C SER A 236 -13.50 2.21 43.90
N LEU A 237 -14.62 1.62 44.30
CA LEU A 237 -15.89 2.24 44.68
C LEU A 237 -15.73 3.53 45.50
N PRO A 238 -16.77 4.38 45.47
CA PRO A 238 -17.43 4.68 46.73
C PRO A 238 -18.87 4.18 46.76
N VAL A 239 -19.20 3.72 47.96
CA VAL A 239 -20.49 3.36 48.54
C VAL A 239 -21.46 4.54 48.41
N ASP A 240 -22.66 4.27 47.88
CA ASP A 240 -23.96 4.44 48.56
C ASP A 240 -25.06 3.74 47.74
#